data_AF-A0A9E2RPX6-F1
#
_entry.id   AF-A0A9E2RPX6-F1
#
_cell.length_a   1.000
_cell.length_b   1.000
_cell.length_c   1.000
_cell.angle_alpha   90.00
_cell.angle_beta   90.00
_cell.angle_gamma   90.00
#
_symmetry.space_group_name_H-M   'P 1'
#
loop_
_entity.id
_entity.type
_entity.pdbx_description
1 polymer ?
#
loop_
_entity_poly.entity_id
_entity_poly.type
_entity_poly.pdbx_seq_one_letter_code
_entity_poly.pdbx_strand_id
1 'polypeptide(L)' 'MTRFVLIVPFVVLASVALTAQASAQQQPGHDACARDVARHCRKVINDGDQAVLACLKQNRSRISRGCQKILVEHGQ' A
#
# COMPACT_ATOMS: atom_id res chain seq x y z
N MET A 1 -60.13 -8.59 12.67
CA MET A 1 -60.53 -7.37 11.94
C MET A 1 -60.69 -6.26 12.99
N THR A 2 -59.62 -5.74 13.56
CA THR A 2 -58.93 -4.53 13.12
C THR A 2 -57.50 -4.54 13.65
N ARG A 3 -56.57 -4.03 12.84
CA ARG A 3 -55.11 -4.12 12.96
C ARG A 3 -54.65 -3.23 14.13
N PHE A 4 -54.67 -3.78 15.34
CA PHE A 4 -54.15 -3.13 16.53
C PHE A 4 -52.66 -2.81 16.32
N VAL A 5 -52.39 -1.50 16.29
CA VAL A 5 -51.14 -0.87 16.77
C VAL A 5 -49.96 -1.17 15.84
N LEU A 6 -49.68 -0.41 14.78
CA LEU A 6 -48.97 0.88 14.82
C LEU A 6 -47.99 1.02 16.00
N ILE A 7 -47.11 0.02 16.16
CA ILE A 7 -45.91 0.08 17.01
C ILE A 7 -44.84 0.89 16.28
N VAL A 8 -44.92 2.21 16.44
CA VAL A 8 -43.78 3.14 16.43
C VAL A 8 -42.84 2.71 17.59
N PRO A 9 -41.49 2.77 17.54
CA PRO A 9 -40.54 3.22 16.51
C PRO A 9 -39.32 2.27 16.33
N PHE A 10 -39.11 1.66 15.15
CA PHE A 10 -37.80 1.02 14.86
C PHE A 10 -36.82 2.08 14.33
N VAL A 11 -36.51 3.05 15.20
CA VAL A 11 -35.38 3.98 15.04
C VAL A 11 -34.11 3.18 15.34
N VAL A 12 -33.70 2.37 14.38
CA VAL A 12 -32.35 1.78 14.36
C VAL A 12 -31.89 1.76 12.90
N LEU A 13 -31.72 2.94 12.31
CA LEU A 13 -30.80 3.10 11.18
C LEU A 13 -29.39 2.93 11.75
N ALA A 14 -28.93 1.69 11.83
CA ALA A 14 -27.55 1.36 12.11
C ALA A 14 -26.69 1.88 10.97
N SER A 15 -25.92 2.92 11.25
CA SER A 15 -24.90 3.50 10.40
C SER A 15 -23.89 2.41 10.00
N VAL A 16 -24.03 1.83 8.82
CA VAL A 16 -22.93 1.07 8.21
C VAL A 16 -21.91 2.10 7.73
N ALA A 17 -20.98 2.45 8.61
CA ALA A 17 -19.76 3.12 8.22
C ALA A 17 -18.97 2.15 7.32
N LEU A 18 -19.07 2.36 6.00
CA LEU A 18 -18.19 1.76 5.00
C LEU A 18 -16.77 2.25 5.28
N THR A 19 -16.05 1.55 6.15
CA THR A 19 -14.61 1.80 6.35
C THR A 19 -13.90 1.27 5.11
N ALA A 20 -13.62 2.18 4.18
CA ALA A 20 -12.79 1.93 3.02
C ALA A 20 -11.41 1.43 3.50
N GLN A 21 -11.15 0.13 3.33
CA GLN A 21 -9.86 -0.47 3.60
C GLN A 21 -8.89 -0.03 2.50
N ALA A 22 -8.22 1.10 2.70
CA ALA A 22 -7.06 1.47 1.91
C ALA A 22 -5.87 0.65 2.40
N SER A 23 -5.78 -0.61 2.00
CA SER A 23 -4.61 -1.46 2.18
C SER A 23 -3.48 -0.96 1.27
N ALA A 24 -2.75 0.07 1.71
CA ALA A 24 -1.43 0.36 1.19
C ALA A 24 -0.53 -0.83 1.58
N GLN A 25 -0.44 -1.80 0.68
CA GLN A 25 0.44 -2.97 0.73
C GLN A 25 1.90 -2.48 0.77
N GLN A 26 2.38 -2.09 1.95
CA GLN A 26 3.80 -1.79 2.14
C GLN A 26 4.49 -3.10 2.52
N GLN A 27 4.97 -3.84 1.51
CA GLN A 27 5.76 -5.06 1.71
C GLN A 27 7.07 -4.72 2.46
N PRO A 28 7.29 -5.26 3.68
CA PRO A 28 8.36 -4.87 4.61
C PRO A 28 9.79 -5.29 4.18
N GLY A 29 9.98 -5.86 3.00
CA GLY A 29 11.33 -6.09 2.42
C GLY A 29 11.97 -4.85 1.80
N HIS A 30 11.17 -3.79 1.59
CA HIS A 30 11.63 -2.58 0.93
C HIS A 30 12.28 -1.56 1.86
N ASP A 31 12.23 -1.67 3.19
CA ASP A 31 12.48 -0.52 4.10
C ASP A 31 13.80 0.24 3.87
N ALA A 32 14.90 -0.47 3.58
CA ALA A 32 16.18 0.18 3.28
C ALA A 32 16.18 0.90 1.92
N CYS A 33 15.49 0.34 0.92
CA CYS A 33 15.35 0.91 -0.41
C CYS A 33 14.11 1.80 -0.57
N ALA A 34 13.14 1.78 0.35
CA ALA A 34 11.82 2.40 0.18
C ALA A 34 11.96 3.91 0.00
N ARG A 35 12.87 4.53 0.74
CA ARG A 35 13.20 5.96 0.59
C ARG A 35 13.83 6.28 -0.78
N ASP A 36 14.67 5.40 -1.29
CA ASP A 36 15.32 5.58 -2.60
C ASP A 36 14.34 5.29 -3.75
N VAL A 37 13.50 4.27 -3.60
CA VAL A 37 12.43 3.92 -4.54
C VAL A 37 11.43 5.07 -4.63
N ALA A 38 10.99 5.61 -3.50
CA ALA A 38 10.06 6.74 -3.46
C ALA A 38 10.64 8.03 -4.07
N ARG A 39 11.96 8.22 -4.04
CA ARG A 39 12.65 9.40 -4.60
C ARG A 39 13.05 9.25 -6.06
N HIS A 40 13.62 8.12 -6.43
CA HIS A 40 14.21 7.88 -7.76
C HIS A 40 13.34 7.02 -8.66
N CYS A 41 12.58 6.08 -8.09
CA CYS A 41 11.80 5.09 -8.82
C CYS A 41 10.28 5.27 -8.65
N ARG A 42 9.82 6.44 -8.20
CA ARG A 42 8.39 6.71 -7.94
C ARG A 42 7.49 6.45 -9.14
N LYS A 43 8.01 6.68 -10.35
CA LYS A 43 7.30 6.43 -11.61
C LYS A 43 6.96 4.96 -11.83
N VAL A 44 7.84 4.05 -11.38
CA VAL A 44 7.72 2.61 -11.65
C VAL A 44 7.13 1.81 -10.49
N ILE A 45 6.81 2.47 -9.36
CA ILE A 45 6.18 1.81 -8.21
C ILE A 45 4.83 1.18 -8.60
N ASN A 46 4.06 1.82 -9.48
CA ASN A 46 2.79 1.28 -9.94
C ASN A 46 2.94 0.15 -10.97
N ASP A 47 4.10 0.04 -11.63
CA ASP A 47 4.40 -1.03 -12.57
C ASP A 47 4.78 -2.35 -11.86
N GLY A 48 5.02 -2.30 -10.54
CA GLY A 48 5.28 -3.46 -9.68
C GLY A 48 6.76 -3.70 -9.35
N ASP A 49 7.01 -4.74 -8.57
CA ASP A 49 8.32 -5.01 -7.97
C ASP A 49 9.44 -5.18 -9.01
N GLN A 50 9.15 -5.81 -10.16
CA GLN A 50 10.15 -6.02 -11.21
C GLN A 50 10.61 -4.70 -11.85
N ALA A 51 9.69 -3.77 -12.05
CA ALA A 51 10.02 -2.45 -12.60
C ALA A 51 10.79 -1.62 -11.57
N VAL A 52 10.41 -1.71 -10.29
CA VAL A 52 11.16 -1.13 -9.17
C VAL A 52 12.58 -1.70 -9.12
N LEU A 53 12.74 -3.02 -9.22
CA LEU A 53 14.03 -3.70 -9.19
C LEU A 53 14.92 -3.27 -10.37
N ALA A 54 14.35 -3.17 -11.58
CA ALA A 54 15.05 -2.68 -12.75
C ALA A 54 15.48 -1.21 -12.58
N CYS A 55 14.60 -0.36 -12.05
CA CYS A 55 14.93 1.04 -11.78
C CYS A 55 16.03 1.18 -10.73
N LEU A 56 16.00 0.37 -9.66
CA LEU A 56 17.04 0.33 -8.64
C LEU A 56 18.37 -0.15 -9.21
N LYS A 57 18.37 -1.17 -10.09
CA LYS A 57 19.57 -1.65 -10.80
C LYS A 57 20.17 -0.54 -11.67
N GLN A 58 19.34 0.22 -12.38
CA GLN A 58 19.78 1.33 -13.23
C GLN A 58 20.27 2.54 -12.43
N ASN A 59 19.70 2.78 -11.24
CA ASN A 59 20.06 3.88 -10.35
C ASN A 59 21.02 3.47 -9.23
N ARG A 60 21.75 2.34 -9.35
CA ARG A 60 22.62 1.86 -8.26
C ARG A 60 23.58 2.92 -7.73
N SER A 61 24.14 3.76 -8.59
CA SER A 61 25.03 4.86 -8.18
C SER A 61 24.33 6.08 -7.59
N ARG A 62 22.99 6.18 -7.71
CA ARG A 62 22.17 7.28 -7.16
C ARG A 62 21.43 6.94 -5.88
N ILE A 63 21.20 5.65 -5.62
CA ILE A 63 20.58 5.16 -4.39
C ILE A 63 21.57 5.12 -3.22
N SER A 64 21.03 5.06 -2.00
CA SER A 64 21.80 4.98 -0.76
C SER A 64 22.71 3.74 -0.75
N ARG A 65 23.87 3.83 -0.09
CA ARG A 65 24.76 2.67 0.10
C ARG A 65 24.07 1.49 0.78
N GLY A 66 23.14 1.76 1.71
CA GLY A 66 22.33 0.73 2.37
C GLY A 66 21.44 -0.03 1.37
N CYS A 67 20.72 0.69 0.51
CA CYS A 67 19.91 0.09 -0.53
C CYS A 67 20.76 -0.69 -1.54
N GLN A 68 21.91 -0.14 -1.96
CA GLN A 68 22.87 -0.83 -2.83
C GLN A 68 23.31 -2.17 -2.24
N LYS A 69 23.66 -2.21 -0.95
CA LYS A 69 24.11 -3.42 -0.26
C LYS A 69 23.01 -4.49 -0.24
N ILE A 70 21.79 -4.09 0.11
CA ILE A 70 20.61 -4.97 0.08
C ILE A 70 20.32 -5.47 -1.35
N LEU A 71 20.48 -4.61 -2.36
CA LEU A 71 20.28 -5.00 -3.77
C LEU A 71 21.31 -6.01 -4.29
N VAL A 72 22.45 -6.12 -3.62
CA VAL A 72 23.49 -7.11 -3.93
C VAL A 72 23.26 -8.39 -3.14
N GLU A 73 22.88 -8.29 -1.86
CA GLU A 73 22.62 -9.45 -1.00
C GLU A 73 21.29 -10.16 -1.29
N HIS A 74 20.25 -9.42 -1.67
CA HIS A 74 18.88 -9.93 -1.85
C HIS A 74 18.32 -9.74 -3.27
N GLY A 75 19.06 -9.08 -4.17
CA GLY A 75 18.61 -8.77 -5.53
C GLY A 75 18.91 -9.82 -6.59
N GLN A 76 19.27 -11.05 -6.15
CA GLN A 76 19.45 -12.25 -6.98
C GLN A 76 18.28 -13.21 -6.81
#